data_AF-A0A402AQ61-F1
#
_entry.id   AF-A0A402AQ61-F1
#
_cell.length_a   1.000
_cell.length_b   1.000
_cell.length_c   1.000
_cell.angle_alpha   90.00
_cell.angle_beta   90.00
_cell.angle_gamma   90.00
#
_symmetry.space_group_name_H-M   'P 1'
#
loop_
_entity.id
_entity.type
_entity.pdbx_description
1 polymer ?
#
loop_
_entity_poly.entity_id
_entity_poly.type
_entity_poly.pdbx_seq_one_letter_code
_entity_poly.pdbx_strand_id
1 'polypeptide(L)'
;METRLLGHERAETVLDVASWANDLIGREVPGQPGYKVIKVLQFQLVPLPAGYDAMVLAEVQEEEESLNLRAADVEAIVDITSAVDDHI
;
A
#
# COMPACT_ATOMS: atom_id res chain seq x y z
N MET A 1 -5.94 1.71 7.27
CA MET A 1 -4.53 1.50 7.67
C MET A 1 -4.45 0.13 8.30
N GLU A 2 -3.57 -0.73 7.78
CA GLU A 2 -3.38 -2.12 8.24
C GLU A 2 -1.89 -2.41 8.46
N THR A 3 -1.56 -3.47 9.19
CA THR A 3 -0.19 -3.95 9.32
C THR A 3 0.00 -5.26 8.57
N ARG A 4 1.09 -5.36 7.82
CA ARG A 4 1.44 -6.53 7.02
C ARG A 4 2.87 -6.95 7.30
N LEU A 5 3.10 -8.26 7.26
CA LEU A 5 4.40 -8.87 7.47
C LEU A 5 4.99 -9.26 6.10
N LEU A 6 6.19 -8.77 5.82
CA LEU A 6 6.89 -8.97 4.55
C LEU A 6 8.19 -9.73 4.79
N GLY A 7 8.46 -10.74 3.97
CA GLY A 7 9.67 -11.55 4.03
C GLY A 7 10.67 -11.16 2.95
N HIS A 8 11.94 -11.21 3.28
CA HIS A 8 13.06 -11.15 2.34
C HIS A 8 14.04 -12.26 2.66
N GLU A 9 14.30 -13.13 1.68
CA GLU A 9 15.14 -14.30 1.85
C GLU A 9 16.52 -14.06 1.25
N ARG A 10 17.55 -14.64 1.88
CA ARG A 10 18.92 -14.72 1.35
C ARG A 10 19.55 -13.36 1.02
N ALA A 11 19.36 -12.37 1.88
CA ALA A 11 20.13 -11.13 1.82
C ALA A 11 21.60 -11.41 2.15
N GLU A 12 22.53 -10.85 1.37
CA GLU A 12 23.97 -11.06 1.59
C GLU A 12 24.45 -10.29 2.83
N THR A 13 23.92 -9.08 3.04
CA THR A 13 24.29 -8.21 4.15
C THR A 13 23.07 -7.58 4.83
N VAL A 14 23.27 -7.09 6.05
CA VAL A 14 22.27 -6.27 6.76
C VAL A 14 21.93 -4.99 6.00
N LEU A 15 22.90 -4.44 5.25
CA LEU A 15 22.67 -3.25 4.43
C LEU A 15 21.69 -3.53 3.29
N ASP A 16 21.77 -4.71 2.68
CA ASP A 16 20.84 -5.12 1.62
C ASP A 16 19.42 -5.22 2.15
N VAL A 17 19.25 -5.80 3.35
CA VAL A 17 17.95 -5.84 4.02
C VAL A 17 17.41 -4.44 4.29
N ALA A 18 18.24 -3.53 4.79
CA ALA A 18 17.83 -2.16 5.06
C ALA A 18 17.46 -1.41 3.78
N SER A 19 18.23 -1.60 2.69
CA SER A 19 17.94 -1.01 1.38
C SER A 19 16.60 -1.53 0.86
N TRP A 20 16.40 -2.85 0.88
CA TRP A 20 15.14 -3.48 0.47
C TRP A 20 13.95 -2.95 1.28
N ALA A 21 14.07 -2.87 2.60
CA ALA A 21 12.98 -2.41 3.47
C ALA A 21 12.62 -0.93 3.18
N ASN A 22 13.61 -0.09 2.90
CA ASN A 22 13.38 1.31 2.52
C ASN A 22 12.73 1.41 1.13
N ASP A 23 13.17 0.58 0.18
CA ASP A 23 12.63 0.56 -1.18
C ASP A 23 11.16 0.15 -1.23
N LEU A 24 10.65 -0.56 -0.22
CA LEU A 24 9.24 -0.90 -0.11
C LEU A 24 8.34 0.32 0.10
N ILE A 25 8.83 1.39 0.76
CA ILE A 25 8.01 2.54 1.13
C ILE A 25 7.50 3.25 -0.14
N GLY A 26 6.18 3.45 -0.22
CA GLY A 26 5.48 4.02 -1.36
C GLY A 26 5.20 3.04 -2.50
N ARG A 27 5.71 1.81 -2.44
CA ARG A 27 5.42 0.75 -3.43
C ARG A 27 4.23 -0.10 -3.02
N GLU A 28 3.68 -0.77 -4.02
CA GLU A 28 2.65 -1.78 -3.78
C GLU A 28 3.19 -2.96 -2.96
N VAL A 29 2.33 -3.51 -2.11
CA VAL A 29 2.62 -4.69 -1.31
C VAL A 29 2.75 -5.90 -2.25
N PRO A 30 3.88 -6.64 -2.23
CA PRO A 30 4.03 -7.83 -3.05
C PRO A 30 2.92 -8.85 -2.80
N GLY A 31 2.20 -9.22 -3.86
CA GLY A 31 1.09 -10.18 -3.80
C GLY A 31 -0.26 -9.61 -3.33
N GLN A 32 -0.33 -8.31 -3.03
CA GLN A 32 -1.58 -7.61 -2.67
C GLN A 32 -1.70 -6.29 -3.44
N PRO A 33 -2.13 -6.34 -4.71
CA PRO A 33 -2.38 -5.15 -5.51
C PRO A 33 -3.37 -4.21 -4.81
N GLY A 34 -3.19 -2.90 -4.99
CA GLY A 34 -4.06 -1.90 -4.36
C GLY A 34 -3.71 -1.56 -2.91
N TYR A 35 -2.69 -2.20 -2.31
CA TYR A 35 -2.14 -1.75 -1.02
C TYR A 35 -0.75 -1.18 -1.22
N LYS A 36 -0.48 0.00 -0.65
CA LYS A 36 0.83 0.62 -0.62
C LYS A 36 1.44 0.59 0.76
N VAL A 37 2.75 0.34 0.83
CA VAL A 37 3.51 0.43 2.07
C VAL A 37 3.73 1.90 2.42
N ILE A 38 3.32 2.32 3.61
CA ILE A 38 3.46 3.72 4.06
C ILE A 38 4.64 3.87 5.03
N LYS A 39 4.88 2.85 5.86
CA LYS A 39 5.92 2.92 6.89
C LYS A 39 6.40 1.53 7.30
N VAL A 40 7.70 1.42 7.58
CA VAL A 40 8.26 0.26 8.28
C VAL A 40 8.16 0.48 9.78
N LEU A 41 7.51 -0.46 10.49
CA LEU A 41 7.31 -0.41 11.95
C LEU A 41 8.40 -1.17 12.70
N GLN A 42 8.76 -2.35 12.21
CA GLN A 42 9.74 -3.22 12.84
C GLN A 42 10.49 -4.02 11.80
N PHE A 43 11.77 -4.30 12.08
CA PHE A 43 12.56 -5.27 11.34
C PHE A 43 13.07 -6.35 12.29
N GLN A 44 13.16 -7.58 11.78
CA GLN A 44 13.81 -8.71 12.44
C GLN A 44 14.71 -9.41 11.44
N LEU A 45 15.93 -9.73 11.87
CA LEU A 45 16.90 -10.48 11.09
C LEU A 45 17.05 -11.89 11.66
N VAL A 46 17.19 -12.85 10.77
CA VAL A 46 17.55 -14.22 11.08
C VAL A 46 18.90 -14.49 10.41
N PRO A 47 20.01 -14.53 11.16
CA PRO A 47 21.31 -14.81 10.58
C PRO A 47 21.38 -16.27 10.09
N LEU A 48 21.89 -16.45 8.89
CA LEU A 48 22.14 -17.73 8.24
C LEU A 48 23.65 -17.92 8.00
N PRO A 49 24.12 -19.15 7.75
CA PRO A 49 25.54 -19.40 7.43
C PRO A 49 26.09 -18.61 6.23
N ALA A 50 25.22 -18.14 5.33
CA ALA A 50 25.58 -17.44 4.11
C ALA A 50 24.77 -16.15 3.88
N GLY A 51 24.35 -15.46 4.95
CA GLY A 51 23.61 -14.20 4.85
C GLY A 51 22.54 -14.04 5.91
N TYR A 52 21.42 -13.44 5.54
CA TYR A 52 20.29 -13.14 6.42
C TYR A 52 18.96 -13.41 5.72
N ASP A 53 18.02 -13.98 6.47
CA ASP A 53 16.61 -13.76 6.17
C ASP A 53 16.12 -12.58 7.00
N ALA A 54 15.12 -11.87 6.48
CA ALA A 54 14.54 -10.72 7.14
C ALA A 54 13.02 -10.75 7.11
N MET A 55 12.44 -10.28 8.20
CA MET A 55 11.02 -10.01 8.32
C MET A 55 10.82 -8.55 8.66
N VAL A 56 9.92 -7.90 7.93
CA VAL A 56 9.55 -6.50 8.13
C VAL A 56 8.06 -6.41 8.42
N LEU A 57 7.71 -5.82 9.55
CA LEU A 57 6.35 -5.42 9.84
C LEU A 57 6.17 -4.01 9.27
N ALA A 58 5.28 -3.86 8.29
CA ALA A 58 5.01 -2.60 7.63
C ALA A 58 3.55 -2.18 7.81
N GLU A 59 3.34 -0.89 7.99
CA GLU A 59 2.02 -0.28 7.87
C GLU A 59 1.71 -0.05 6.39
N VAL A 60 0.53 -0.47 5.98
CA VAL A 60 0.04 -0.37 4.61
C VAL A 60 -1.29 0.38 4.58
N GLN A 61 -1.54 1.01 3.45
CA GLN A 61 -2.77 1.70 3.15
C GLN A 61 -3.32 1.18 1.84
N GLU A 62 -4.62 0.88 1.81
CA GLU A 62 -5.33 0.62 0.57
C GLU A 62 -5.35 1.92 -0.25
N GLU A 63 -4.88 1.88 -1.49
CA GLU A 63 -5.20 2.92 -2.45
C GLU A 63 -6.67 2.77 -2.80
N GLU A 64 -7.49 3.60 -2.16
CA GLU A 64 -8.82 3.88 -2.68
C GLU A 64 -8.65 4.34 -4.12
N GLU A 65 -9.32 3.66 -5.06
CA GLU A 65 -9.46 4.18 -6.42
C GLU A 65 -9.95 5.62 -6.27
N SER A 66 -9.08 6.57 -6.60
CA SER A 66 -9.52 7.93 -6.82
C SER A 66 -10.54 7.83 -7.94
N LEU A 67 -11.82 7.92 -7.58
CA LEU A 67 -12.91 8.14 -8.51
C LEU A 67 -12.49 9.36 -9.31
N ASN A 68 -11.92 9.13 -10.49
CA ASN A 68 -11.61 10.16 -11.47
C ASN A 68 -12.94 10.66 -12.05
N LEU A 69 -13.79 11.20 -11.19
CA LEU A 69 -14.98 11.92 -11.57
C LEU A 69 -14.47 13.12 -12.35
N ARG A 70 -14.68 13.10 -13.66
CA ARG A 70 -14.48 14.29 -14.46
C ARG A 70 -15.55 15.29 -14.04
N ALA A 71 -15.30 16.58 -14.19
CA ALA A 71 -16.30 17.61 -13.86
C ALA A 71 -17.67 17.33 -14.52
N ALA A 72 -17.68 16.69 -15.70
CA ALA A 72 -18.88 16.25 -16.41
C ALA A 72 -19.72 15.19 -15.65
N ASP A 73 -19.09 14.33 -14.84
CA ASP A 73 -19.78 13.28 -14.08
C ASP A 73 -20.48 13.85 -12.82
N VAL A 74 -20.01 15.00 -12.32
CA VAL A 74 -20.62 15.72 -11.18
C VAL A 74 -21.90 16.45 -11.59
N GLU A 75 -21.96 17.00 -12.80
CA GLU A 75 -23.18 17.67 -13.31
C GLU A 75 -24.35 16.68 -13.50
N ALA A 76 -24.07 15.44 -13.92
CA ALA A 76 -25.09 14.42 -14.12
C ALA A 76 -25.83 14.03 -12.82
N ILE A 77 -25.17 14.10 -11.66
CA ILE A 77 -25.79 13.79 -10.36
C ILE A 77 -26.78 14.88 -9.96
N VAL A 78 -26.44 16.15 -10.20
CA VAL A 78 -27.32 17.29 -9.87
C VAL A 78 -28.60 17.22 -10.70
N ASP A 79 -28.50 16.93 -12.00
CA ASP A 79 -29.68 16.84 -12.88
C ASP A 79 -30.64 15.72 -12.46
N ILE A 80 -30.12 14.58 -12.01
CA ILE A 80 -30.96 13.46 -11.54
C ILE A 80 -31.68 13.82 -10.24
N THR A 81 -31.01 14.48 -9.29
CA THR A 81 -31.65 14.85 -8.01
C THR A 81 -32.60 16.04 -8.14
N SER A 82 -32.36 16.95 -9.09
CA SER A 82 -33.25 18.09 -9.37
C SER A 82 -34.57 17.63 -9.98
N ALA A 83 -34.56 16.58 -10.81
CA ALA A 83 -35.77 16.02 -11.41
C ALA A 83 -36.69 15.30 -10.42
N VAL A 84 -36.22 14.98 -9.20
CA VAL A 84 -37.01 14.30 -8.16
C VAL A 84 -37.77 15.31 -7.28
N ASP A 85 -37.25 16.54 -7.11
CA ASP A 85 -37.88 17.57 -6.27
C ASP A 85 -39.05 18.28 -6.96
N ASP A 86 -39.18 18.17 -8.29
CA ASP A 86 -40.28 18.77 -9.06
C ASP A 86 -41.58 17.93 -9.06
N HIS A 87 -41.66 16.82 -8.31
CA HIS A 87 -42.82 15.91 -8.29
C HIS A 87 -43.39 15.57 -6.89
N ILE A 88 -43.27 16.46 -5.90
CA ILE A 88 -44.00 16.36 -4.61
C ILE A 88 -44.93 17.55 -4.40
#